data_AF-A0A397V903-F1
#
_entry.id   AF-A0A397V903-F1
#
_cell.length_a   1.000
_cell.length_b   1.000
_cell.length_c   1.000
_cell.angle_alpha   90.00
_cell.angle_beta   90.00
_cell.angle_gamma   90.00
#
_symmetry.space_group_name_H-M   'P 1'
#
loop_
_entity.id
_entity.type
_entity.pdbx_description
1 polymer ?
#
loop_
_entity_poly.entity_id
_entity_poly.type
_entity_poly.pdbx_seq_one_letter_code
_entity_poly.pdbx_strand_id
1 'polypeptide(L)'
;MIVFQYANQGSLHRFLSLNFRELYWKIKLNQLVDISKNLIKVHEAEYVHGDFHSGNILQHRYLNGDLISYIADLGLSRKKDESDLEGSIYGVLPYVAPEVLNKQPYTITADIYSFGIIMTEISTGKPPHYDIEYDETLAIQIFNGLRPEFAKGTPECYIQLANQCMDDNPSNRPSASYIYNELTGWYNIVNRNAAKDENELIILKAFQSADTIIPTLSTKLPICSEDKLTSKLLNFKNLSKQVNSSFISPAKLSKTLDSTSIDLSISDDFSDDDNKIS
;
A
#
# COMPACT_ATOMS: atom_id res chain seq x y z
N MET A 1 22.39 25.26 -3.96
CA MET A 1 22.20 24.77 -2.58
C MET A 1 20.82 25.21 -2.13
N ILE A 2 19.94 24.28 -1.78
CA ILE A 2 18.63 24.58 -1.21
C ILE A 2 18.75 24.38 0.30
N VAL A 3 18.18 25.28 1.10
CA VAL A 3 18.25 25.25 2.56
C VAL A 3 16.85 25.00 3.11
N PHE A 4 16.70 23.97 3.94
CA PHE A 4 15.44 23.57 4.55
C PHE A 4 15.55 23.60 6.09
N GLN A 5 14.39 23.60 6.76
CA GLN A 5 14.33 23.35 8.20
C GLN A 5 14.88 21.95 8.52
N TYR A 6 15.69 21.83 9.57
CA TYR A 6 16.26 20.56 9.99
C TYR A 6 15.25 19.71 10.79
N ALA A 7 15.03 18.47 10.36
CA ALA A 7 14.24 17.46 11.06
C ALA A 7 15.17 16.53 11.87
N ASN A 8 15.12 16.66 13.21
CA ASN A 8 16.12 16.08 14.11
C ASN A 8 15.88 14.61 14.50
N GLN A 9 14.87 13.94 13.93
CA GLN A 9 14.60 12.52 14.19
C GLN A 9 14.72 11.64 12.94
N GLY A 10 15.22 12.19 11.83
CA GLY A 10 15.41 11.46 10.57
C GLY A 10 14.09 11.19 9.83
N SER A 11 14.10 10.21 8.93
CA SER A 11 12.90 9.76 8.23
C SER A 11 11.97 8.96 9.14
N LEU A 12 10.69 8.86 8.78
CA LEU A 12 9.70 8.05 9.47
C LEU A 12 10.14 6.58 9.49
N HIS A 13 10.70 6.10 8.38
CA HIS A 13 11.29 4.76 8.31
C HIS A 13 12.32 4.51 9.43
N ARG A 14 13.34 5.39 9.53
CA ARG A 14 14.37 5.30 10.56
C ARG A 14 13.79 5.50 11.97
N PHE A 15 12.83 6.39 12.11
CA PHE A 15 12.20 6.65 13.39
C PHE A 15 11.45 5.41 13.91
N LEU A 16 10.68 4.74 13.05
CA LEU A 16 9.94 3.53 13.41
C LEU A 16 10.90 2.39 13.77
N SER A 17 11.95 2.16 12.98
CA SER A 17 12.91 1.07 13.26
C SER A 17 13.60 1.19 14.61
N LEU A 18 13.80 2.41 15.10
CA LEU A 18 14.41 2.69 16.41
C LEU A 18 13.41 2.70 17.57
N ASN A 19 12.18 3.20 17.35
CA ASN A 19 11.28 3.55 18.45
C ASN A 19 10.02 2.66 18.52
N PHE A 20 9.75 1.79 17.55
CA PHE A 20 8.44 1.13 17.37
C PHE A 20 7.83 0.51 18.63
N ARG A 21 8.63 -0.15 19.48
CA ARG A 21 8.11 -0.83 20.69
C ARG A 21 7.59 0.12 21.77
N GLU A 22 8.07 1.35 21.77
CA GLU A 22 7.73 2.38 22.75
C GLU A 22 6.69 3.36 22.19
N LEU A 23 6.27 3.18 20.92
CA LEU A 23 5.30 4.03 20.26
C LEU A 23 3.86 3.56 20.51
N TYR A 24 3.18 4.30 21.39
CA TYR A 24 1.74 4.19 21.57
C TYR A 24 0.96 4.69 20.35
N TRP A 25 -0.23 4.15 20.14
CA TRP A 25 -1.11 4.49 19.03
C TRP A 25 -1.50 5.96 18.99
N LYS A 26 -1.58 6.64 20.14
CA LYS A 26 -1.77 8.10 20.18
C LYS A 26 -0.73 8.83 19.31
N ILE A 27 0.55 8.47 19.41
CA ILE A 27 1.64 9.10 18.67
C ILE A 27 1.56 8.71 17.19
N LYS A 28 1.31 7.44 16.89
CA LYS A 28 1.13 6.92 15.52
C LYS A 28 0.01 7.65 14.77
N LEU A 29 -1.13 7.83 15.44
CA LEU A 29 -2.26 8.58 14.90
C LEU A 29 -1.89 10.06 14.67
N ASN A 30 -1.20 10.69 15.62
CA ASN A 30 -0.75 12.08 15.44
C ASN A 30 0.19 12.24 14.23
N GLN A 31 1.14 11.31 14.04
CA GLN A 31 2.01 11.30 12.86
C GLN A 31 1.19 11.22 11.57
N LEU A 32 0.20 10.32 11.50
CA LEU A 32 -0.67 10.18 10.33
C LEU A 32 -1.57 11.41 10.11
N VAL A 33 -2.03 12.06 11.17
CA VAL A 33 -2.76 13.34 11.10
C VAL A 33 -1.88 14.42 10.47
N ASP A 34 -0.63 14.56 10.91
CA ASP A 34 0.31 15.52 10.31
C ASP A 34 0.58 15.21 8.84
N ILE A 35 0.86 13.94 8.52
CA ILE A 35 1.16 13.47 7.15
C ILE A 35 -0.04 13.73 6.23
N SER A 36 -1.25 13.31 6.62
CA SER A 36 -2.46 13.52 5.81
C SER A 36 -2.77 15.01 5.62
N LYS A 37 -2.59 15.84 6.65
CA LYS A 37 -2.73 17.30 6.55
C LYS A 37 -1.73 17.92 5.59
N ASN A 38 -0.50 17.42 5.55
CA ASN A 38 0.53 17.88 4.62
C ASN A 38 0.18 17.44 3.19
N LEU A 39 -0.31 16.21 3.02
CA LEU A 39 -0.71 15.66 1.72
C LEU A 39 -1.89 16.43 1.12
N ILE A 40 -2.88 16.82 1.94
CA ILE A 40 -3.97 17.71 1.51
C ILE A 40 -3.43 18.96 0.84
N LYS A 41 -2.43 19.63 1.45
CA LYS A 41 -1.86 20.86 0.88
C LYS A 41 -1.17 20.63 -0.46
N VAL A 42 -0.50 19.49 -0.62
CA VAL A 42 0.12 19.09 -1.90
C VAL A 42 -0.96 18.90 -2.97
N HIS A 43 -2.01 18.15 -2.64
CA HIS A 43 -3.11 17.83 -3.56
C HIS A 43 -3.96 19.06 -3.90
N GLU A 44 -4.23 19.95 -2.94
CA GLU A 44 -4.94 21.24 -3.15
C GLU A 44 -4.13 22.22 -4.00
N ALA A 45 -2.80 22.12 -3.98
CA ALA A 45 -1.93 22.86 -4.89
C ALA A 45 -1.87 22.25 -6.30
N GLU A 46 -2.68 21.22 -6.59
CA GLU A 46 -2.73 20.47 -7.85
C GLU A 46 -1.44 19.72 -8.19
N TYR A 47 -0.66 19.37 -7.17
CA TYR A 47 0.54 18.54 -7.30
C TYR A 47 0.26 17.09 -6.90
N VAL A 48 0.94 16.19 -7.59
CA VAL A 48 1.16 14.80 -7.19
C VAL A 48 2.55 14.71 -6.60
N HIS A 49 2.70 14.10 -5.43
CA HIS A 49 4.02 13.91 -4.84
C HIS A 49 4.86 12.96 -5.71
N GLY A 50 4.29 11.81 -6.09
CA GLY A 50 4.85 10.91 -7.10
C GLY A 50 6.05 10.06 -6.66
N ASP A 51 6.49 10.22 -5.42
CA ASP A 51 7.51 9.39 -4.74
C ASP A 51 7.24 9.40 -3.23
N PHE A 52 5.99 9.13 -2.87
CA PHE A 52 5.51 9.29 -1.51
C PHE A 52 5.75 8.02 -0.70
N HIS A 53 6.74 8.02 0.19
CA HIS A 53 7.06 6.87 1.04
C HIS A 53 7.64 7.34 2.39
N SER A 54 7.79 6.42 3.35
CA SER A 54 8.25 6.74 4.71
C SER A 54 9.69 7.27 4.79
N GLY A 55 10.49 7.07 3.76
CA GLY A 55 11.82 7.68 3.62
C GLY A 55 11.75 9.20 3.36
N ASN A 56 10.71 9.64 2.66
CA ASN A 56 10.43 11.05 2.33
C ASN A 56 9.51 11.74 3.35
N ILE A 57 9.24 11.10 4.48
CA ILE A 57 8.52 11.71 5.60
C ILE A 57 9.52 11.95 6.72
N LEU A 58 9.78 13.19 7.06
CA LEU A 58 10.75 13.56 8.09
C LEU A 58 10.08 13.78 9.45
N GLN A 59 10.77 13.40 10.51
CA GLN A 59 10.31 13.51 11.89
C GLN A 59 11.10 14.60 12.62
N HIS A 60 10.38 15.49 13.31
CA HIS A 60 10.99 16.53 14.14
C HIS A 60 10.41 16.48 15.54
N ARG A 61 11.28 16.44 16.55
CA ARG A 61 10.92 16.54 17.96
C ARG A 61 11.30 17.91 18.50
N TYR A 62 10.31 18.68 18.94
CA TYR A 62 10.49 19.95 19.61
C TYR A 62 10.98 19.77 21.05
N LEU A 63 11.51 20.84 21.64
CA LEU A 63 12.02 20.84 23.02
C LEU A 63 10.94 20.54 24.07
N ASN A 64 9.68 20.86 23.78
CA ASN A 64 8.54 20.52 24.64
C ASN A 64 8.11 19.04 24.53
N GLY A 65 8.79 18.25 23.69
CA GLY A 65 8.52 16.83 23.47
C GLY A 65 7.62 16.53 22.27
N ASP A 66 6.96 17.55 21.68
CA ASP A 66 6.04 17.37 20.56
C ASP A 66 6.77 16.79 19.35
N LEU A 67 6.19 15.74 18.76
CA LEU A 67 6.69 15.10 17.56
C LEU A 67 5.78 15.49 16.39
N ILE A 68 6.38 16.09 15.35
CA ILE A 68 5.70 16.49 14.11
C ILE A 68 6.29 15.73 12.93
N SER A 69 5.41 15.30 12.02
CA SER A 69 5.78 14.72 10.72
C SER A 69 5.69 15.73 9.59
N TYR A 70 6.68 15.76 8.70
CA TYR A 70 6.71 16.60 7.51
C TYR A 70 6.89 15.75 6.27
N ILE A 71 6.10 16.02 5.23
CA ILE A 71 6.38 15.51 3.89
C ILE A 71 7.57 16.30 3.32
N ALA A 72 8.54 15.59 2.75
CA ALA A 72 9.75 16.13 2.16
C ALA A 72 9.99 15.55 0.76
N ASP A 73 11.06 16.00 0.11
CA ASP A 73 11.48 15.59 -1.23
C ASP A 73 10.39 15.70 -2.31
N LEU A 74 10.06 16.95 -2.64
CA LEU A 74 9.20 17.28 -3.77
C LEU A 74 9.96 17.34 -5.10
N GLY A 75 11.18 16.81 -5.17
CA GLY A 75 12.03 16.87 -6.37
C GLY A 75 11.46 16.11 -7.56
N LEU A 76 10.60 15.13 -7.29
CA LEU A 76 9.86 14.34 -8.28
C LEU A 76 8.37 14.69 -8.35
N SER A 77 7.94 15.72 -7.60
CA SER A 77 6.55 16.17 -7.65
C SER A 77 6.26 16.86 -8.98
N ARG A 78 5.05 16.64 -9.48
CA ARG A 78 4.60 17.13 -10.77
C ARG A 78 3.21 17.72 -10.67
N LYS A 79 2.90 18.73 -11.48
CA LYS A 79 1.52 19.20 -11.60
C LYS A 79 0.68 18.12 -12.25
N LYS A 80 -0.60 18.07 -11.89
CA LYS A 80 -1.57 17.10 -12.41
C LYS A 80 -1.65 17.06 -13.95
N ASP A 81 -1.40 18.18 -14.61
CA ASP A 81 -1.50 18.33 -16.08
C ASP A 81 -0.14 18.19 -16.80
N GLU A 82 0.96 18.01 -16.06
CA GLU A 82 2.27 17.75 -16.66
C GLU A 82 2.38 16.27 -17.05
N SER A 83 2.67 16.00 -18.34
CA SER A 83 2.92 14.64 -18.83
C SER A 83 4.15 14.03 -18.15
N ASP A 84 4.07 12.76 -17.76
CA ASP A 84 5.24 12.06 -17.22
C ASP A 84 6.40 12.06 -18.23
N LEU A 85 7.63 11.97 -17.71
CA LEU A 85 8.76 11.55 -18.51
C LEU A 85 8.44 10.15 -19.06
N GLU A 86 8.29 10.06 -20.38
CA GLU A 86 7.79 8.89 -21.09
C GLU A 86 8.44 7.57 -20.63
N GLY A 87 7.63 6.69 -20.03
CA GLY A 87 7.93 5.26 -19.88
C GLY A 87 8.81 4.84 -18.70
N SER A 88 9.20 5.75 -17.80
CA SER A 88 10.12 5.46 -16.70
C SER A 88 9.43 5.58 -15.33
N ILE A 89 9.22 4.46 -14.63
CA ILE A 89 8.61 4.44 -13.29
C ILE A 89 9.71 4.70 -12.27
N TYR A 90 9.56 5.68 -11.39
CA TYR A 90 10.54 6.00 -10.36
C TYR A 90 9.89 5.91 -8.98
N GLY A 91 10.58 5.28 -8.02
CA GLY A 91 10.17 5.28 -6.62
C GLY A 91 10.62 4.04 -5.86
N VAL A 92 10.00 3.80 -4.70
CA VAL A 92 10.24 2.61 -3.87
C VAL A 92 9.14 1.59 -4.12
N LEU A 93 9.49 0.43 -4.70
CA LEU A 93 8.56 -0.51 -5.34
C LEU A 93 7.25 -0.78 -4.56
N PRO A 94 7.26 -1.16 -3.26
CA PRO A 94 6.01 -1.41 -2.53
C PRO A 94 5.06 -0.22 -2.39
N TYR A 95 5.55 1.01 -2.50
CA TYR A 95 4.74 2.22 -2.40
C TYR A 95 4.15 2.62 -3.77
N VAL A 96 4.66 2.07 -4.88
CA VAL A 96 4.18 2.40 -6.22
C VAL A 96 2.85 1.72 -6.49
N ALA A 97 1.84 2.52 -6.82
CA ALA A 97 0.48 2.02 -7.06
C ALA A 97 0.41 1.06 -8.28
N PRO A 98 -0.49 0.05 -8.27
CA PRO A 98 -0.60 -0.94 -9.33
C PRO A 98 -0.78 -0.35 -10.74
N GLU A 99 -1.58 0.70 -10.87
CA GLU A 99 -1.80 1.38 -12.14
C GLU A 99 -0.53 2.06 -12.66
N VAL A 100 0.31 2.58 -11.76
CA VAL A 100 1.59 3.20 -12.09
C VAL A 100 2.61 2.14 -12.49
N LEU A 101 2.63 0.99 -11.81
CA LEU A 101 3.40 -0.18 -12.27
C LEU A 101 2.99 -0.63 -13.68
N ASN A 102 1.73 -0.39 -14.05
CA ASN A 102 1.20 -0.56 -15.39
C ASN A 102 1.43 0.65 -16.32
N LYS A 103 2.43 1.47 -16.03
CA LYS A 103 2.84 2.63 -16.84
C LYS A 103 1.74 3.68 -17.03
N GLN A 104 0.70 3.67 -16.19
CA GLN A 104 -0.20 4.81 -16.12
C GLN A 104 0.50 5.96 -15.38
N PRO A 105 0.08 7.20 -15.65
CA PRO A 105 0.62 8.34 -14.93
C PRO A 105 0.44 8.26 -13.43
N TYR A 106 1.38 8.88 -12.72
CA TYR A 106 1.17 9.14 -11.31
C TYR A 106 0.05 10.16 -11.14
N THR A 107 -0.84 9.88 -10.21
CA THR A 107 -1.98 10.72 -9.88
C THR A 107 -2.06 10.93 -8.39
N ILE A 108 -2.89 11.87 -7.93
CA ILE A 108 -3.11 12.08 -6.49
C ILE A 108 -3.62 10.80 -5.80
N THR A 109 -4.34 9.92 -6.50
CA THR A 109 -4.81 8.64 -5.95
C THR A 109 -3.70 7.59 -5.86
N ALA A 110 -2.59 7.74 -6.61
CA ALA A 110 -1.37 6.94 -6.41
C ALA A 110 -0.63 7.35 -5.12
N ASP A 111 -0.63 8.63 -4.77
CA ASP A 111 -0.15 9.05 -3.45
C ASP A 111 -1.02 8.47 -2.32
N ILE A 112 -2.34 8.38 -2.52
CA ILE A 112 -3.25 7.73 -1.55
C ILE A 112 -2.93 6.25 -1.37
N TYR A 113 -2.65 5.52 -2.45
CA TYR A 113 -2.17 4.14 -2.37
C TYR A 113 -0.93 4.04 -1.48
N SER A 114 0.04 4.93 -1.74
CA SER A 114 1.28 4.98 -0.98
C SER A 114 1.04 5.31 0.49
N PHE A 115 0.06 6.17 0.81
CA PHE A 115 -0.38 6.45 2.18
C PHE A 115 -0.86 5.18 2.89
N GLY A 116 -1.63 4.33 2.21
CA GLY A 116 -2.06 3.04 2.73
C GLY A 116 -0.89 2.10 3.06
N ILE A 117 0.15 2.09 2.21
CA ILE A 117 1.39 1.34 2.48
C ILE A 117 2.11 1.91 3.71
N ILE A 118 2.21 3.24 3.85
CA ILE A 118 2.75 3.90 5.05
C ILE A 118 1.98 3.52 6.31
N MET A 119 0.65 3.38 6.23
CA MET A 119 -0.16 2.91 7.35
C MET A 119 0.24 1.48 7.78
N THR A 120 0.53 0.59 6.84
CA THR A 120 0.99 -0.78 7.16
C THR A 120 2.36 -0.76 7.85
N GLU A 121 3.27 0.12 7.43
CA GLU A 121 4.58 0.28 8.07
C GLU A 121 4.49 0.87 9.48
N ILE A 122 3.59 1.82 9.73
CA ILE A 122 3.34 2.36 11.09
C ILE A 122 2.72 1.29 12.01
N SER A 123 1.86 0.44 11.45
CA SER A 123 1.27 -0.70 12.17
C SER A 123 2.33 -1.71 12.57
N THR A 124 3.23 -2.08 11.64
CA THR A 124 4.21 -3.17 11.82
C THR A 124 5.56 -2.75 12.37
N GLY A 125 5.93 -1.48 12.21
CA GLY A 125 7.29 -0.98 12.43
C GLY A 125 8.31 -1.53 11.44
N LYS A 126 7.84 -2.14 10.34
CA LYS A 126 8.65 -2.87 9.37
C LYS A 126 8.43 -2.30 7.97
N PRO A 127 9.47 -2.34 7.12
CA PRO A 127 9.28 -2.10 5.69
C PRO A 127 8.19 -2.99 5.10
N PRO A 128 7.39 -2.48 4.15
CA PRO A 128 6.42 -3.30 3.42
C PRO A 128 7.15 -4.42 2.66
N HIS A 129 6.62 -5.64 2.70
CA HIS A 129 7.23 -6.82 2.06
C HIS A 129 8.71 -7.03 2.44
N TYR A 130 9.09 -6.76 3.68
CA TYR A 130 10.48 -6.80 4.16
C TYR A 130 11.21 -8.15 3.92
N ASP A 131 10.45 -9.23 3.74
CA ASP A 131 10.89 -10.61 3.55
C ASP A 131 10.99 -11.01 2.07
N ILE A 132 10.64 -10.12 1.15
CA ILE A 132 10.65 -10.34 -0.29
C ILE A 132 11.69 -9.41 -0.95
N GLU A 133 12.30 -9.86 -2.04
CA GLU A 133 13.17 -9.01 -2.86
C GLU A 133 12.35 -8.01 -3.69
N TYR A 134 12.86 -6.79 -3.83
CA TYR A 134 12.18 -5.73 -4.58
C TYR A 134 12.54 -5.82 -6.07
N ASP A 135 11.98 -6.83 -6.72
CA ASP A 135 12.22 -7.17 -8.11
C ASP A 135 10.93 -7.20 -8.96
N GLU A 136 11.05 -7.65 -10.20
CA GLU A 136 9.91 -7.78 -11.12
C GLU A 136 8.84 -8.76 -10.60
N THR A 137 9.22 -9.77 -9.82
CA THR A 137 8.28 -10.73 -9.25
C THR A 137 7.35 -10.05 -8.25
N LEU A 138 7.91 -9.23 -7.34
CA LEU A 138 7.11 -8.47 -6.39
C LEU A 138 6.21 -7.46 -7.11
N ALA A 139 6.71 -6.79 -8.14
CA ALA A 139 5.91 -5.88 -8.96
C ALA A 139 4.68 -6.58 -9.58
N ILE A 140 4.85 -7.79 -10.11
CA ILE A 140 3.76 -8.62 -10.65
C ILE A 140 2.78 -9.02 -9.54
N GLN A 141 3.28 -9.40 -8.37
CA GLN A 141 2.42 -9.77 -7.25
C GLN A 141 1.57 -8.59 -6.76
N ILE A 142 2.15 -7.40 -6.62
CA ILE A 142 1.44 -6.17 -6.23
C ILE A 142 0.37 -5.83 -7.27
N PHE A 143 0.73 -5.91 -8.56
CA PHE A 143 -0.22 -5.70 -9.66
C PHE A 143 -1.40 -6.67 -9.62
N ASN A 144 -1.17 -7.91 -9.15
CA ASN A 144 -2.20 -8.94 -8.97
C ASN A 144 -2.89 -8.90 -7.60
N GLY A 145 -2.76 -7.79 -6.85
CA GLY A 145 -3.50 -7.58 -5.61
C GLY A 145 -2.76 -7.96 -4.33
N LEU A 146 -1.46 -8.31 -4.38
CA LEU A 146 -0.68 -8.48 -3.16
C LEU A 146 -0.63 -7.16 -2.37
N ARG A 147 -0.86 -7.24 -1.07
CA ARG A 147 -0.76 -6.11 -0.12
C ARG A 147 0.04 -6.52 1.12
N PRO A 148 0.74 -5.60 1.78
CA PRO A 148 1.44 -5.89 3.02
C PRO A 148 0.49 -6.21 4.17
N GLU A 149 0.94 -7.05 5.08
CA GLU A 149 0.19 -7.43 6.28
C GLU A 149 0.31 -6.37 7.39
N PHE A 150 -0.66 -6.36 8.31
CA PHE A 150 -0.67 -5.52 9.50
C PHE A 150 -0.11 -6.26 10.72
N ALA A 151 0.37 -5.52 11.71
CA ALA A 151 0.74 -6.13 12.99
C ALA A 151 -0.46 -6.76 13.68
N LYS A 152 -0.21 -7.88 14.36
CA LYS A 152 -1.19 -8.50 15.27
C LYS A 152 -1.71 -7.47 16.26
N GLY A 153 -3.04 -7.38 16.38
CA GLY A 153 -3.71 -6.45 17.29
C GLY A 153 -3.95 -5.06 16.71
N THR A 154 -3.57 -4.79 15.44
CA THR A 154 -3.96 -3.54 14.77
C THR A 154 -5.48 -3.38 14.77
N PRO A 155 -6.02 -2.21 15.15
CA PRO A 155 -7.46 -1.99 15.18
C PRO A 155 -8.12 -2.18 13.81
N GLU A 156 -9.30 -2.80 13.79
CA GLU A 156 -10.01 -3.13 12.55
C GLU A 156 -10.36 -1.88 11.72
N CYS A 157 -10.81 -0.79 12.36
CA CYS A 157 -11.09 0.47 11.67
C CYS A 157 -9.86 1.03 10.92
N TYR A 158 -8.67 0.84 11.49
CA TYR A 158 -7.41 1.25 10.88
C TYR A 158 -7.08 0.39 9.65
N ILE A 159 -7.25 -0.93 9.76
CA ILE A 159 -7.05 -1.87 8.65
C ILE A 159 -8.00 -1.54 7.50
N GLN A 160 -9.27 -1.25 7.80
CA GLN A 160 -10.27 -0.90 6.81
C GLN A 160 -9.89 0.37 6.03
N LEU A 161 -9.49 1.43 6.73
CA LEU A 161 -9.06 2.67 6.06
C LEU A 161 -7.80 2.46 5.21
N ALA A 162 -6.81 1.72 5.73
CA ALA A 162 -5.59 1.41 4.99
C ALA A 162 -5.88 0.57 3.72
N ASN A 163 -6.76 -0.42 3.82
CA ASN A 163 -7.18 -1.23 2.67
C ASN A 163 -7.96 -0.40 1.64
N GLN A 164 -8.83 0.51 2.08
CA GLN A 164 -9.50 1.46 1.17
C GLN A 164 -8.49 2.35 0.43
N CYS A 165 -7.43 2.80 1.11
CA CYS A 165 -6.35 3.54 0.47
C CYS A 165 -5.62 2.69 -0.59
N MET A 166 -5.48 1.39 -0.36
CA MET A 166 -4.77 0.45 -1.24
C MET A 166 -5.67 -0.28 -2.25
N ASP A 167 -6.90 0.20 -2.49
CA ASP A 167 -7.84 -0.40 -3.43
C ASP A 167 -7.23 -0.49 -4.85
N ASP A 168 -7.49 -1.60 -5.56
CA ASP A 168 -7.00 -1.83 -6.92
C ASP A 168 -7.54 -0.77 -7.89
N ASN A 169 -8.78 -0.31 -7.70
CA ASN A 169 -9.37 0.76 -8.48
C ASN A 169 -9.03 2.12 -7.85
N PRO A 170 -8.25 2.98 -8.52
CA PRO A 170 -7.87 4.28 -7.97
C PRO A 170 -9.07 5.18 -7.63
N SER A 171 -10.22 4.99 -8.30
CA SER A 171 -11.43 5.79 -8.06
C SER A 171 -12.15 5.45 -6.75
N ASN A 172 -11.89 4.27 -6.18
CA ASN A 172 -12.47 3.84 -4.90
C ASN A 172 -11.68 4.38 -3.71
N ARG A 173 -10.44 4.85 -3.93
CA ARG A 173 -9.56 5.32 -2.87
C ARG A 173 -10.09 6.65 -2.30
N PRO A 174 -10.06 6.83 -0.96
CA PRO A 174 -10.54 8.06 -0.34
C PRO A 174 -9.64 9.25 -0.68
N SER A 175 -10.16 10.46 -0.48
CA SER A 175 -9.33 11.67 -0.56
C SER A 175 -8.43 11.83 0.67
N ALA A 176 -7.33 12.58 0.53
CA ALA A 176 -6.48 12.92 1.68
C ALA A 176 -7.26 13.64 2.80
N SER A 177 -8.28 14.43 2.44
CA SER A 177 -9.18 15.11 3.38
C SER A 177 -10.04 14.13 4.17
N TYR A 178 -10.61 13.12 3.50
CA TYR A 178 -11.35 12.06 4.18
C TYR A 178 -10.47 11.30 5.18
N ILE A 179 -9.27 10.89 4.74
CA ILE A 179 -8.29 10.20 5.59
C ILE A 179 -7.93 11.04 6.82
N TYR A 180 -7.64 12.33 6.62
CA TYR A 180 -7.33 13.26 7.71
C TYR A 180 -8.46 13.36 8.75
N ASN A 181 -9.72 13.40 8.29
CA ASN A 181 -10.88 13.49 9.19
C ASN A 181 -11.04 12.23 10.04
N GLU A 182 -10.94 11.04 9.43
CA GLU A 182 -11.00 9.77 10.15
C GLU A 182 -9.89 9.67 11.21
N LEU A 183 -8.64 9.94 10.80
CA LEU A 183 -7.48 9.90 11.69
C LEU A 183 -7.58 10.92 12.83
N THR A 184 -8.06 12.13 12.54
CA THR A 184 -8.27 13.18 13.55
C THR A 184 -9.36 12.77 14.55
N GLY A 185 -10.43 12.13 14.07
CA GLY A 185 -11.48 11.55 14.91
C GLY A 185 -10.90 10.54 15.90
N TRP A 186 -10.16 9.54 15.41
CA TRP A 186 -9.53 8.53 16.26
C TRP A 186 -8.50 9.14 17.22
N TYR A 187 -7.65 10.04 16.73
CA TYR A 187 -6.67 10.75 17.55
C TYR A 187 -7.35 11.48 18.70
N ASN A 188 -8.45 12.20 18.44
CA ASN A 188 -9.18 12.95 19.46
C ASN A 188 -9.82 12.03 20.52
N ILE A 189 -10.33 10.86 20.12
CA ILE A 189 -10.87 9.86 21.05
C ILE A 189 -9.76 9.34 21.97
N VAL A 190 -8.65 8.89 21.38
CA VAL A 190 -7.50 8.32 22.10
C VAL A 190 -6.82 9.37 22.98
N ASN A 191 -6.64 10.60 22.49
CA ASN A 191 -6.02 11.70 23.23
C ASN A 191 -6.83 12.12 24.45
N ARG A 192 -8.17 12.19 24.30
CA ARG A 192 -9.09 12.50 25.40
C ARG A 192 -9.17 11.34 26.42
N ASN A 193 -8.88 10.13 25.97
CA ASN A 193 -8.99 8.89 26.73
C ASN A 193 -10.38 8.69 27.37
N ALA A 194 -11.43 9.11 26.66
CA ALA A 194 -12.82 9.00 27.11
C ALA A 194 -13.74 8.96 25.89
N ALA A 195 -14.77 8.11 25.94
CA ALA A 195 -15.77 7.97 24.90
C ALA A 195 -17.06 8.73 25.23
N LYS A 196 -17.68 9.34 24.22
CA LYS A 196 -18.99 10.01 24.33
C LYS A 196 -20.18 9.08 24.09
N ASP A 197 -19.96 8.03 23.31
CA ASP A 197 -20.96 7.06 22.90
C ASP A 197 -20.32 5.67 22.75
N GLU A 198 -21.14 4.68 22.40
CA GLU A 198 -20.73 3.30 22.24
C GLU A 198 -19.72 3.10 21.10
N ASN A 199 -19.85 3.85 20.00
CA ASN A 199 -18.94 3.76 18.85
C ASN A 199 -17.55 4.28 19.22
N GLU A 200 -17.46 5.45 19.86
CA GLU A 200 -16.19 5.97 20.38
C GLU A 200 -15.56 4.99 21.40
N LEU A 201 -16.38 4.30 22.20
CA LEU A 201 -15.90 3.34 23.20
C LEU A 201 -15.26 2.11 22.54
N ILE A 202 -15.86 1.60 21.46
CA ILE A 202 -15.29 0.50 20.67
C ILE A 202 -13.94 0.91 20.09
N ILE A 203 -13.86 2.08 19.47
CA ILE A 203 -12.62 2.62 18.89
C ILE A 203 -11.54 2.78 19.97
N LEU A 204 -11.88 3.43 21.10
CA LEU A 204 -10.95 3.66 22.20
C LEU A 204 -10.37 2.34 22.73
N LYS A 205 -11.23 1.36 23.01
CA LYS A 205 -10.82 0.04 23.50
C LYS A 205 -9.95 -0.71 22.49
N ALA A 206 -10.23 -0.58 21.20
CA ALA A 206 -9.43 -1.21 20.16
C ALA A 206 -7.99 -0.68 20.15
N PHE A 207 -7.80 0.65 20.17
CA PHE A 207 -6.47 1.26 20.22
C PHE A 207 -5.73 0.97 21.54
N GLN A 208 -6.42 1.01 22.69
CA GLN A 208 -5.84 0.64 23.99
C GLN A 208 -5.39 -0.84 24.01
N SER A 209 -6.20 -1.74 23.47
CA SER A 209 -5.84 -3.16 23.36
C SER A 209 -4.62 -3.34 22.48
N ALA A 210 -4.55 -2.63 21.36
CA ALA A 210 -3.41 -2.67 20.45
C ALA A 210 -2.11 -2.17 21.13
N ASP A 211 -2.18 -1.14 21.97
CA ASP A 211 -1.06 -0.64 22.78
C ASP A 211 -0.52 -1.70 23.76
N THR A 212 -1.36 -2.60 24.28
CA THR A 212 -0.89 -3.70 25.14
C THR A 212 -0.16 -4.81 24.38
N ILE A 213 -0.44 -4.96 23.08
CA ILE A 213 0.12 -6.04 22.25
C ILE A 213 1.48 -5.64 21.67
N ILE A 214 1.66 -4.38 21.26
CA ILE A 214 2.89 -3.90 20.59
C ILE A 214 4.19 -4.30 21.33
N PRO A 215 4.32 -4.11 22.67
CA PRO A 215 5.55 -4.47 23.38
C PRO A 215 5.87 -5.97 23.37
N THR A 216 4.86 -6.81 23.11
CA THR A 216 4.99 -8.27 23.09
C THR A 216 5.40 -8.82 21.71
N LEU A 217 5.40 -7.97 20.66
CA LEU A 217 5.72 -8.40 19.31
C LEU A 217 7.22 -8.72 19.16
N SER A 218 7.51 -9.79 18.40
CA SER A 218 8.87 -10.29 18.20
C SER A 218 9.83 -9.23 17.66
N THR A 219 11.05 -9.27 18.20
CA THR A 219 12.05 -8.21 18.14
C THR A 219 12.97 -8.28 16.93
N LYS A 220 12.97 -9.40 16.21
CA LYS A 220 13.78 -9.58 15.01
C LYS A 220 13.14 -8.78 13.89
N LEU A 221 13.46 -7.49 13.86
CA LEU A 221 13.43 -6.71 12.63
C LEU A 221 14.48 -7.33 11.72
N PRO A 222 14.10 -7.94 10.60
CA PRO A 222 15.09 -8.34 9.61
C PRO A 222 15.79 -7.07 9.12
N ILE A 223 17.09 -7.21 8.89
CA ILE A 223 17.91 -6.15 8.32
C ILE A 223 17.44 -6.00 6.87
N CYS A 224 16.54 -5.06 6.62
CA CYS A 224 16.31 -4.55 5.28
C CYS A 224 17.50 -3.63 4.96
N SER A 225 18.27 -3.92 3.91
CA SER A 225 19.37 -3.04 3.50
C SER A 225 18.79 -1.66 3.17
N GLU A 226 19.42 -0.58 3.65
CA GLU A 226 18.94 0.79 3.39
C GLU A 226 18.70 1.04 1.88
N ASP A 227 19.53 0.45 1.02
CA ASP A 227 19.42 0.49 -0.46
C ASP A 227 18.12 -0.10 -1.05
N LYS A 228 17.37 -0.92 -0.30
CA LYS A 228 16.07 -1.45 -0.75
C LYS A 228 14.98 -0.38 -0.71
N LEU A 229 15.09 0.58 0.20
CA LEU A 229 14.08 1.59 0.47
C LEU A 229 14.45 2.97 -0.08
N THR A 230 15.47 3.02 -0.95
CA THR A 230 15.83 4.22 -1.71
C THR A 230 15.06 4.26 -3.03
N SER A 231 14.51 5.43 -3.35
CA SER A 231 13.86 5.69 -4.62
C SER A 231 14.81 5.46 -5.78
N LYS A 232 14.37 4.70 -6.77
CA LYS A 232 15.17 4.37 -7.95
C LYS A 232 14.29 4.18 -9.17
N LEU A 233 14.93 4.16 -10.34
CA LEU A 233 14.25 3.80 -11.56
C LEU A 233 13.87 2.32 -11.54
N LEU A 234 12.58 2.03 -11.70
CA LEU A 234 12.00 0.71 -11.79
C LEU A 234 11.75 0.37 -13.26
N ASN A 235 12.48 -0.61 -13.78
CA ASN A 235 12.39 -1.02 -15.18
C ASN A 235 12.04 -2.51 -15.27
N PHE A 236 10.73 -2.80 -15.38
CA PHE A 236 10.19 -4.15 -15.49
C PHE A 236 9.70 -4.40 -16.92
N LYS A 237 10.38 -5.30 -17.64
CA LYS A 237 10.15 -5.56 -19.08
C LYS A 237 8.90 -6.42 -19.33
N ASN A 238 8.52 -7.26 -18.38
CA ASN A 238 7.48 -8.27 -18.53
C ASN A 238 6.11 -7.83 -18.02
N LEU A 239 6.01 -6.81 -17.14
CA LEU A 239 4.71 -6.27 -16.71
C LEU A 239 3.83 -5.85 -17.90
N SER A 240 4.42 -5.16 -18.89
CA SER A 240 3.69 -4.74 -20.09
C SER A 240 3.14 -5.89 -20.95
N LYS A 241 3.71 -7.11 -20.85
CA LYS A 241 3.22 -8.28 -21.59
C LYS A 241 2.01 -8.91 -20.89
N GLN A 242 2.03 -8.94 -19.55
CA GLN A 242 0.96 -9.53 -18.76
C GLN A 242 -0.32 -8.71 -18.85
N VAL A 243 -0.19 -7.39 -18.84
CA VAL A 243 -1.27 -6.41 -19.04
C VAL A 243 -1.97 -6.64 -20.38
N ASN A 244 -1.20 -6.81 -21.46
CA ASN A 244 -1.77 -7.11 -22.78
C ASN A 244 -2.49 -8.46 -22.85
N SER A 245 -2.18 -9.41 -21.95
CA SER A 245 -2.86 -10.70 -21.85
C SER A 245 -4.10 -10.67 -20.94
N SER A 246 -4.10 -9.87 -19.88
CA SER A 246 -5.25 -9.70 -18.98
C SER A 246 -6.36 -8.83 -19.56
N PHE A 247 -6.05 -8.01 -20.57
CA PHE A 247 -7.04 -7.24 -21.34
C PHE A 247 -7.74 -8.02 -22.47
N ILE A 248 -7.53 -9.34 -22.59
CA ILE A 248 -8.39 -10.16 -23.47
C ILE A 248 -9.78 -10.20 -22.85
N SER A 249 -10.70 -9.45 -23.45
CA SER A 249 -12.09 -9.35 -23.02
C SER A 249 -12.77 -10.72 -22.86
N PRO A 250 -13.75 -10.87 -21.95
CA PRO A 250 -14.59 -12.07 -21.86
C PRO A 250 -15.33 -12.42 -23.16
N ALA A 251 -15.37 -11.48 -24.13
CA ALA A 251 -16.06 -11.63 -25.40
C ALA A 251 -15.32 -12.49 -26.44
N LYS A 252 -14.10 -12.98 -26.17
CA LYS A 252 -13.36 -13.86 -27.09
C LYS A 252 -13.26 -15.32 -26.67
N LEU A 253 -13.79 -15.71 -25.51
CA LEU A 253 -13.81 -17.12 -25.06
C LEU A 253 -15.07 -17.90 -25.48
N SER A 254 -16.01 -17.27 -26.20
CA SER A 254 -17.26 -17.91 -26.67
C SER A 254 -17.30 -18.24 -28.17
N LYS A 255 -16.17 -18.17 -28.89
CA LYS A 255 -16.13 -18.42 -30.35
C LYS A 255 -15.19 -19.53 -30.84
N THR A 256 -14.69 -20.39 -29.96
CA THR A 256 -13.80 -21.50 -30.36
C THR A 256 -14.24 -22.89 -29.91
N LEU A 257 -15.52 -23.08 -29.52
CA LEU A 257 -16.06 -24.42 -29.21
C LEU A 257 -17.21 -24.90 -30.11
N ASP A 258 -17.66 -24.11 -31.09
CA ASP A 258 -18.63 -24.57 -32.09
C ASP A 258 -18.00 -24.60 -33.49
N SER A 259 -17.28 -25.68 -33.79
CA SER A 259 -17.20 -26.30 -35.12
C SER A 259 -16.20 -27.44 -35.10
N THR A 260 -16.63 -28.57 -34.55
CA THR A 260 -16.17 -29.88 -35.01
C THR A 260 -17.25 -30.88 -34.62
N SER A 261 -18.27 -30.95 -35.48
CA SER A 261 -19.18 -32.08 -35.55
C SER A 261 -18.37 -33.32 -35.91
N ILE A 262 -18.20 -34.22 -34.94
CA ILE A 262 -17.81 -35.60 -35.19
C ILE A 262 -19.09 -36.42 -35.08
N ASP A 263 -19.53 -36.86 -36.26
CA ASP A 263 -20.58 -37.84 -36.49
C ASP A 263 -20.13 -39.19 -35.90
N LEU A 264 -20.90 -39.76 -34.98
CA LEU A 264 -20.78 -41.16 -34.59
C LEU A 264 -22.14 -41.81 -34.76
N SER A 265 -22.32 -42.39 -35.95
CA SER A 265 -23.36 -43.35 -36.25
C SER A 265 -23.11 -44.62 -35.43
N ILE A 266 -24.08 -44.98 -34.60
CA ILE A 266 -24.16 -46.29 -33.97
C ILE A 266 -24.91 -47.19 -34.96
N SER A 267 -24.21 -48.18 -35.51
CA SER A 267 -24.83 -49.36 -36.11
C SER A 267 -24.54 -50.55 -35.21
N ASP A 268 -25.61 -51.12 -34.67
CA ASP A 268 -25.61 -52.47 -34.10
C ASP A 268 -25.15 -53.48 -35.15
N ASP A 269 -24.26 -54.40 -34.79
CA ASP A 269 -24.36 -55.76 -35.29
C ASP A 269 -23.73 -56.78 -34.33
N PHE A 270 -24.49 -57.85 -34.11
CA PHE A 270 -24.15 -59.03 -33.33
C PHE A 270 -23.14 -59.90 -34.10
N SER A 271 -22.20 -60.54 -33.40
CA SER A 271 -21.94 -61.99 -33.54
C SER A 271 -20.93 -62.50 -32.51
N ASP A 272 -21.29 -63.65 -31.94
CA ASP A 272 -20.48 -64.57 -31.17
C ASP A 272 -19.19 -64.96 -31.90
N ASP A 273 -18.11 -65.22 -31.16
CA ASP A 273 -17.47 -66.53 -31.25
C ASP A 273 -16.50 -66.82 -30.09
N ASP A 274 -16.64 -68.04 -29.60
CA ASP A 274 -15.77 -68.76 -28.67
C ASP A 274 -14.32 -68.84 -29.17
N ASN A 275 -13.33 -68.71 -28.26
CA ASN A 275 -12.45 -69.82 -27.87
C ASN A 275 -11.25 -69.42 -26.99
N LYS A 276 -11.10 -70.23 -25.93
CA LYS A 276 -9.88 -70.71 -25.24
C LYS A 276 -8.53 -70.40 -25.92
N ILE A 277 -7.46 -70.21 -25.13
CA ILE A 277 -6.56 -71.25 -24.57
C ILE A 277 -5.48 -70.58 -23.68
N SER A 278 -5.18 -71.27 -22.58
CA SER A 278 -4.05 -71.21 -21.62
C SER A 278 -3.87 -69.98 -20.73
#